data_AF-A0A6G0WER3-F1
#
_entry.id   AF-A0A6G0WER3-F1
#
_cell.length_a   1.000
_cell.length_b   1.000
_cell.length_c   1.000
_cell.angle_alpha   90.00
_cell.angle_beta   90.00
_cell.angle_gamma   90.00
#
_symmetry.space_group_name_H-M   'P 1'
#
loop_
_entity.id
_entity.type
_entity.pdbx_description
1 polymer ?
#
loop_
_entity_poly.entity_id
_entity_poly.type
_entity_poly.pdbx_seq_one_letter_code
_entity_poly.pdbx_strand_id
1 'polypeptide(L)'
;MVKIIGYGSLLSEVSARSTFGAALSNFRLARVNNFRLARVNNFRRVFALPGSIFFRHGIANMATKEIGGLMVEPSAGSSFIVSVFDIPEEQLDSFYKRESLYKIASVPYEENDGTIDSALMCLASNDEELIANKGQAFFDDNYRAFGLHTVWGWDPDSGILPCRVYLRHCILAVQKLGKEVEEDFMINSYLGDRQTTIKDYVAKHPDIMNAVPPATLVGRYSG
;
A
#
# COMPACT_ATOMS: atom_id res chain seq x y z
N MET A 1 -9.77 21.11 3.84
CA MET A 1 -9.49 19.87 3.07
C MET A 1 -8.10 19.40 3.41
N VAL A 2 -7.88 18.08 3.48
CA VAL A 2 -6.58 17.48 3.79
C VAL A 2 -6.11 16.62 2.62
N LYS A 3 -4.87 16.82 2.16
CA LYS A 3 -4.27 16.06 1.06
C LYS A 3 -3.69 14.74 1.58
N ILE A 4 -3.97 13.65 0.88
CA ILE A 4 -3.52 12.29 1.19
C ILE A 4 -2.76 11.73 -0.01
N ILE A 5 -1.65 11.03 0.26
CA ILE A 5 -0.88 10.28 -0.72
C ILE A 5 -1.29 8.80 -0.71
N GLY A 6 -1.65 8.26 -1.87
CA GLY A 6 -1.90 6.83 -2.09
C GLY A 6 -0.80 6.18 -2.93
N TYR A 7 -0.25 5.05 -2.45
CA TYR A 7 0.87 4.36 -3.11
C TYR A 7 0.67 2.85 -3.33
N GLY A 8 -0.42 2.28 -2.79
CA GLY A 8 -0.80 0.87 -2.95
C GLY A 8 -2.17 0.74 -3.56
N SER A 9 -3.10 0.07 -2.87
CA SER A 9 -4.51 0.00 -3.31
C SER A 9 -5.15 1.39 -3.46
N LEU A 10 -4.69 2.41 -2.74
CA LEU A 10 -5.18 3.79 -2.87
C LEU A 10 -4.69 4.52 -4.14
N LEU A 11 -3.90 3.84 -4.98
CA LEU A 11 -3.72 4.27 -6.37
C LEU A 11 -5.02 4.11 -7.18
N SER A 12 -5.98 3.28 -6.77
CA SER A 12 -7.27 3.13 -7.45
C SER A 12 -8.34 4.05 -6.85
N GLU A 13 -9.08 4.79 -7.70
CA GLU A 13 -10.21 5.60 -7.24
C GLU A 13 -11.31 4.76 -6.61
N VAL A 14 -11.58 3.59 -7.18
CA VAL A 14 -12.60 2.68 -6.66
C VAL A 14 -12.22 2.28 -5.23
N SER A 15 -10.96 1.92 -5.01
CA SER A 15 -10.45 1.60 -3.68
C SER A 15 -10.50 2.82 -2.76
N ALA A 16 -10.09 4.00 -3.21
CA ALA A 16 -10.13 5.22 -2.39
C ALA A 16 -11.57 5.62 -2.00
N ARG A 17 -12.52 5.60 -2.93
CA ARG A 17 -13.93 5.90 -2.67
C ARG A 17 -14.60 4.85 -1.80
N SER A 18 -14.28 3.57 -1.96
CA SER A 18 -14.76 2.53 -1.05
C SER A 18 -14.30 2.75 0.39
N THR A 19 -13.20 3.50 0.55
CA THR A 19 -12.52 3.72 1.82
C THR A 19 -12.91 5.04 2.49
N PHE A 20 -13.03 6.13 1.72
CA PHE A 20 -13.29 7.49 2.21
C PHE A 20 -14.70 8.01 1.82
N GLY A 21 -15.47 7.22 1.08
CA GLY A 21 -16.82 7.57 0.65
C GLY A 21 -16.87 8.56 -0.52
N ALA A 22 -18.09 9.02 -0.84
CA ALA A 22 -18.35 9.89 -1.97
C ALA A 22 -17.86 11.35 -1.79
N ALA A 23 -17.64 11.78 -0.55
CA ALA A 23 -17.20 13.14 -0.21
C ALA A 23 -15.72 13.41 -0.54
N LEU A 24 -14.99 12.37 -0.94
CA LEU A 24 -13.63 12.49 -1.42
C LEU A 24 -13.62 13.33 -2.72
N SER A 25 -12.80 14.36 -2.75
CA SER A 25 -12.66 15.30 -3.87
C SER A 25 -11.19 15.44 -4.27
N ASN A 26 -10.94 16.09 -5.41
CA ASN A 26 -9.60 16.23 -6.00
C ASN A 26 -8.83 14.91 -6.23
N PHE A 27 -9.46 13.74 -6.03
CA PHE A 27 -9.31 12.60 -6.93
C PHE A 27 -9.78 13.10 -8.28
N ARG A 28 -8.86 13.53 -9.15
CA ARG A 28 -9.25 13.97 -10.48
C ARG A 28 -9.68 12.76 -11.33
N LEU A 29 -10.89 12.25 -11.11
CA LEU A 29 -11.76 11.74 -12.18
C LEU A 29 -12.84 12.78 -12.43
N ALA A 30 -12.53 13.72 -13.32
CA ALA A 30 -13.54 14.47 -14.04
C ALA A 30 -13.19 14.41 -15.52
N ARG A 31 -13.75 13.39 -16.18
CA ARG A 31 -13.95 13.25 -17.63
C ARG A 31 -12.73 13.57 -18.51
N VAL A 32 -12.15 12.50 -19.05
CA VAL A 32 -11.14 12.50 -20.13
C VAL A 32 -9.79 13.07 -19.66
N ASN A 33 -8.92 12.16 -19.22
CA ASN A 33 -7.47 12.37 -18.98
C ASN A 33 -7.09 13.38 -17.88
N ASN A 34 -7.00 12.95 -16.60
CA ASN A 34 -5.84 13.21 -15.72
C ASN A 34 -6.14 12.90 -14.25
N PHE A 35 -5.76 11.69 -13.84
CA PHE A 35 -5.46 11.32 -12.45
C PHE A 35 -4.40 12.29 -11.90
N ARG A 36 -4.55 12.87 -10.68
CA ARG A 36 -3.47 13.70 -10.09
C ARG A 36 -2.37 12.77 -9.59
N LEU A 37 -1.55 12.34 -10.54
CA LEU A 37 -0.32 11.62 -10.29
C LEU A 37 0.74 12.63 -9.89
N ALA A 38 1.50 12.26 -8.88
CA ALA A 38 2.69 12.97 -8.46
C ALA A 38 3.81 11.96 -8.24
N ARG A 39 5.02 12.45 -8.00
CA ARG A 39 6.15 11.64 -7.57
C ARG A 39 6.53 11.98 -6.14
N VAL A 40 6.85 10.96 -5.35
CA VAL A 40 7.57 11.13 -4.09
C VAL A 40 9.02 10.74 -4.28
N ASN A 41 9.92 11.49 -3.66
CA ASN A 41 11.37 11.30 -3.75
C ASN A 41 11.94 10.84 -2.41
N ASN A 42 13.02 10.07 -2.45
CA ASN A 42 13.72 9.49 -1.30
C ASN A 42 12.90 8.47 -0.49
N PHE A 43 11.97 7.78 -1.16
CA PHE A 43 11.16 6.71 -0.59
C PHE A 43 11.10 5.53 -1.56
N ARG A 44 10.88 4.33 -1.03
CA ARG A 44 10.59 3.12 -1.84
C ARG A 44 9.39 2.35 -1.30
N ARG A 45 8.69 1.66 -2.21
CA ARG A 45 7.64 0.71 -1.88
C ARG A 45 8.23 -0.68 -1.66
N VAL A 46 7.84 -1.32 -0.55
CA VAL A 46 8.31 -2.66 -0.18
C VAL A 46 7.10 -3.52 0.21
N PHE A 47 7.01 -4.72 -0.34
CA PHE A 47 6.00 -5.71 0.06
C PHE A 47 6.46 -6.49 1.30
N ALA A 48 6.38 -5.86 2.47
CA ALA A 48 6.87 -6.42 3.73
C ALA A 48 5.97 -6.15 4.95
N LEU A 49 4.70 -5.78 4.74
CA LEU A 49 3.75 -5.52 5.84
C LEU A 49 2.66 -6.60 5.93
N PRO A 50 2.74 -7.57 6.85
CA PRO A 50 1.67 -8.53 7.06
C PRO A 50 0.37 -7.83 7.49
N GLY A 51 -0.65 -7.86 6.65
CA GLY A 51 -1.97 -7.35 7.02
C GLY A 51 -2.75 -8.40 7.81
N SER A 52 -3.22 -8.08 9.02
CA SER A 52 -4.06 -9.01 9.81
C SER A 52 -5.33 -9.47 9.08
N ILE A 53 -5.81 -8.68 8.12
CA ILE A 53 -6.91 -9.04 7.22
C ILE A 53 -6.56 -10.24 6.31
N PHE A 54 -5.30 -10.39 5.90
CA PHE A 54 -4.88 -11.47 5.02
C PHE A 54 -5.04 -12.83 5.71
N PHE A 55 -4.73 -12.89 7.00
CA PHE A 55 -4.89 -14.08 7.83
C PHE A 55 -6.37 -14.40 8.08
N ARG A 56 -7.14 -13.39 8.51
CA ARG A 56 -8.58 -13.55 8.80
C ARG A 56 -9.40 -14.00 7.60
N HIS A 57 -9.01 -13.60 6.40
CA HIS A 57 -9.68 -13.99 5.15
C HIS A 57 -9.01 -15.17 4.43
N GLY A 58 -8.00 -15.80 5.02
CA GLY A 58 -7.36 -17.00 4.47
C GLY A 58 -6.61 -16.79 3.16
N ILE A 59 -6.06 -15.59 2.92
CA ILE A 59 -5.24 -15.27 1.74
C ILE A 59 -3.75 -15.16 2.04
N ALA A 60 -3.37 -15.15 3.32
CA ALA A 60 -1.97 -15.27 3.77
C ALA A 60 -1.51 -16.73 3.66
N ASN A 61 -0.31 -16.95 3.10
CA ASN A 61 0.32 -18.27 3.07
C ASN A 61 1.60 -18.28 3.93
N MET A 62 1.50 -18.84 5.14
CA MET A 62 2.63 -18.93 6.07
C MET A 62 3.70 -19.93 5.64
N ALA A 63 3.35 -20.97 4.89
CA ALA A 63 4.33 -21.98 4.44
C ALA A 63 5.30 -21.40 3.41
N THR A 64 4.82 -20.49 2.55
CA THR A 64 5.63 -19.79 1.54
C THR A 64 6.04 -18.39 1.94
N LYS A 65 5.57 -17.89 3.09
CA LYS A 65 5.69 -16.50 3.55
C LYS A 65 5.10 -15.45 2.59
N GLU A 66 4.14 -15.83 1.74
CA GLU A 66 3.36 -14.88 0.93
C GLU A 66 2.30 -14.18 1.80
N ILE A 67 2.76 -13.26 2.62
CA ILE A 67 1.98 -12.55 3.63
C ILE A 67 2.16 -11.03 3.55
N GLY A 68 3.11 -10.55 2.75
CA GLY A 68 3.47 -9.14 2.63
C GLY A 68 2.43 -8.31 1.89
N GLY A 69 1.92 -7.30 2.56
CA GLY A 69 1.27 -6.13 1.97
C GLY A 69 2.28 -5.01 1.76
N LEU A 70 1.80 -3.86 1.29
CA LEU A 70 2.67 -2.76 0.90
C LEU A 70 2.99 -1.82 2.06
N MET A 71 4.24 -1.43 2.18
CA MET A 71 4.71 -0.35 3.04
C MET A 71 5.66 0.57 2.28
N VAL A 72 5.90 1.76 2.83
CA VAL A 72 6.85 2.73 2.30
C VAL A 72 7.87 3.08 3.38
N GLU A 73 9.15 3.05 3.01
CA GLU A 73 10.27 3.39 3.90
C GLU A 73 11.21 4.40 3.19
N PRO A 74 11.98 5.18 3.96
CA PRO A 74 13.01 6.06 3.39
C PRO A 74 14.03 5.28 2.55
N SER A 75 14.39 5.82 1.39
CA SER A 75 15.38 5.25 0.48
C SER A 75 15.94 6.34 -0.41
N ALA A 76 17.13 6.85 -0.06
CA ALA A 76 17.76 7.96 -0.78
C ALA A 76 17.93 7.63 -2.28
N GLY A 77 17.58 8.60 -3.14
CA GLY A 77 17.66 8.44 -4.60
C GLY A 77 16.56 7.58 -5.24
N SER A 78 15.69 6.95 -4.45
CA SER A 78 14.50 6.26 -4.97
C SER A 78 13.36 7.23 -5.20
N SER A 79 12.52 6.99 -6.21
CA SER A 79 11.28 7.72 -6.42
C SER A 79 10.22 6.84 -7.06
N PHE A 80 8.95 7.19 -6.88
CA PHE A 80 7.84 6.47 -7.51
C PHE A 80 6.58 7.33 -7.64
N ILE A 81 5.70 6.92 -8.55
CA ILE A 81 4.41 7.56 -8.81
C ILE A 81 3.41 7.23 -7.70
N VAL A 82 2.69 8.26 -7.27
CA VAL A 82 1.62 8.22 -6.27
C VAL A 82 0.36 8.89 -6.77
N SER A 83 -0.78 8.59 -6.15
CA SER A 83 -1.99 9.40 -6.25
C SER A 83 -1.99 10.45 -5.14
N VAL A 84 -2.49 11.66 -5.45
CA VAL A 84 -2.77 12.69 -4.44
C VAL A 84 -4.24 13.07 -4.54
N PHE A 85 -4.95 13.00 -3.41
CA PHE A 85 -6.37 13.32 -3.33
C PHE A 85 -6.73 13.98 -2.02
N ASP A 86 -7.90 14.61 -1.96
CA ASP A 86 -8.31 15.39 -0.81
C ASP A 86 -9.48 14.71 -0.07
N ILE A 87 -9.38 14.71 1.24
CA ILE A 87 -10.46 14.32 2.13
C ILE A 87 -10.97 15.53 2.92
N PRO A 88 -12.27 15.57 3.27
CA PRO A 88 -12.78 16.55 4.21
C PRO A 88 -12.07 16.46 5.58
N GLU A 89 -11.91 17.58 6.27
CA GLU A 89 -11.20 17.64 7.56
C GLU A 89 -11.90 16.78 8.63
N GLU A 90 -13.22 16.68 8.58
CA GLU A 90 -14.02 15.83 9.45
C GLU A 90 -13.72 14.33 9.28
N GLN A 91 -13.10 13.92 8.17
CA GLN A 91 -12.68 12.53 7.94
C GLN A 91 -11.29 12.22 8.47
N LEU A 92 -10.54 13.22 8.92
CA LEU A 92 -9.15 13.07 9.32
C LEU A 92 -8.98 12.10 10.50
N ASP A 93 -9.85 12.17 11.51
CA ASP A 93 -9.84 11.23 12.63
C ASP A 93 -10.12 9.80 12.20
N SER A 94 -11.04 9.61 11.23
CA SER A 94 -11.37 8.29 10.69
C SER A 94 -10.20 7.73 9.88
N PHE A 95 -9.47 8.57 9.16
CA PHE A 95 -8.24 8.20 8.49
C PHE A 95 -7.17 7.72 9.48
N TYR A 96 -6.88 8.50 10.52
CA TYR A 96 -5.92 8.11 11.56
C TYR A 96 -6.31 6.80 12.26
N LYS A 97 -7.60 6.60 12.56
CA LYS A 97 -8.08 5.35 13.16
C LYS A 97 -7.92 4.16 12.22
N ARG A 98 -8.22 4.32 10.93
CA ARG A 98 -8.10 3.23 9.94
C ARG A 98 -6.64 2.84 9.70
N GLU A 99 -5.78 3.83 9.49
CA GLU A 99 -4.36 3.64 9.14
C GLU A 99 -3.44 3.61 10.36
N SER A 100 -4.01 3.35 11.52
CA SER A 100 -3.34 3.30 12.82
C SER A 100 -2.26 2.21 12.99
N LEU A 101 -2.03 1.37 11.96
CA LEU A 101 -0.82 0.54 11.90
C LEU A 101 0.40 1.34 11.46
N TYR A 102 0.20 2.36 10.62
CA TYR A 102 1.25 3.14 10.00
C TYR A 102 1.62 4.36 10.84
N LYS A 103 2.86 4.82 10.62
CA LYS A 103 3.26 6.17 10.98
C LYS A 103 2.75 7.12 9.90
N ILE A 104 1.96 8.12 10.25
CA ILE A 104 1.47 9.12 9.29
C ILE A 104 2.35 10.36 9.37
N ALA A 105 2.83 10.83 8.23
CA ALA A 105 3.68 12.03 8.14
C ALA A 105 3.32 12.88 6.93
N SER A 106 3.57 14.20 7.03
CA SER A 106 3.55 15.09 5.88
C SER A 106 4.79 14.84 5.02
N VAL A 107 4.59 14.47 3.76
CA VAL A 107 5.66 14.12 2.83
C VAL A 107 5.59 15.01 1.58
N PRO A 108 6.72 15.56 1.12
CA PRO A 108 6.74 16.33 -0.11
C PRO A 108 6.49 15.43 -1.33
N TYR A 109 5.73 15.94 -2.28
CA TYR A 109 5.52 15.36 -3.60
C TYR A 109 5.73 16.42 -4.68
N GLU A 110 6.02 15.96 -5.89
CA GLU A 110 6.25 16.78 -7.07
C GLU A 110 5.24 16.41 -8.17
N GLU A 111 4.54 17.41 -8.69
CA GLU A 111 3.63 17.24 -9.84
C GLU A 111 4.39 17.27 -11.17
N ASN A 112 3.71 16.86 -12.24
CA ASN A 112 4.29 16.83 -13.59
C ASN A 112 4.74 18.20 -14.12
N ASP A 113 4.21 19.30 -13.56
CA ASP A 113 4.63 20.67 -13.91
C ASP A 113 5.81 21.18 -13.05
N GLY A 114 6.35 20.34 -12.16
CA GLY A 114 7.43 20.68 -11.23
C GLY A 114 6.96 21.36 -9.94
N THR A 115 5.65 21.51 -9.73
CA THR A 115 5.13 22.06 -8.47
C THR A 115 5.42 21.11 -7.32
N ILE A 116 6.04 21.64 -6.26
CA ILE A 116 6.31 20.90 -5.02
C ILE A 116 5.31 21.33 -3.95
N ASP A 117 4.72 20.35 -3.28
CA ASP A 117 3.77 20.55 -2.19
C ASP A 117 3.85 19.36 -1.23
N SER A 118 3.02 19.31 -0.17
CA SER A 118 3.05 18.24 0.83
C SER A 118 1.67 17.68 1.15
N ALA A 119 1.62 16.38 1.47
CA ALA A 119 0.41 15.64 1.80
C ALA A 119 0.70 14.55 2.83
N LEU A 120 -0.34 14.08 3.54
CA LEU A 120 -0.20 13.00 4.51
C LEU A 120 0.02 11.67 3.79
N MET A 121 1.08 10.95 4.17
CA MET A 121 1.39 9.62 3.66
C MET A 121 1.54 8.62 4.81
N CYS A 122 1.07 7.40 4.59
CA CYS A 122 1.34 6.27 5.48
C CYS A 122 2.79 5.78 5.26
N LEU A 123 3.56 5.72 6.34
CA LEU A 123 4.95 5.27 6.35
C LEU A 123 5.08 4.04 7.25
N ALA A 124 6.13 3.26 7.02
CA ALA A 124 6.52 2.20 7.92
C ALA A 124 6.70 2.73 9.35
N SER A 125 6.25 1.94 10.32
CA SER A 125 6.40 2.18 11.76
C SER A 125 7.27 1.06 12.35
N ASN A 126 7.14 0.80 13.65
CA ASN A 126 7.80 -0.28 14.38
C ASN A 126 6.80 -0.96 15.32
N ASP A 127 7.15 -2.14 15.82
CA ASP A 127 6.25 -2.92 16.66
C ASP A 127 6.05 -2.27 18.04
N GLU A 128 7.04 -1.54 18.54
CA GLU A 128 6.95 -0.82 19.81
C GLU A 128 5.87 0.28 19.74
N GLU A 129 5.86 1.09 18.68
CA GLU A 129 4.83 2.10 18.41
C GLU A 129 3.46 1.45 18.20
N LEU A 130 3.40 0.35 17.46
CA LEU A 130 2.16 -0.40 17.28
C LEU A 130 1.57 -0.86 18.62
N ILE A 131 2.38 -1.49 19.46
CA ILE A 131 1.96 -1.99 20.78
C ILE A 131 1.63 -0.84 21.71
N ALA A 132 2.37 0.27 21.68
CA ALA A 132 2.06 1.45 22.48
C ALA A 132 0.70 2.07 22.10
N ASN A 133 0.37 2.10 20.80
CA ASN A 133 -0.86 2.71 20.29
C ASN A 133 -2.09 1.79 20.36
N LYS A 134 -1.89 0.47 20.21
CA LYS A 134 -2.98 -0.52 20.11
C LYS A 134 -3.08 -1.47 21.29
N GLY A 135 -2.04 -1.56 22.10
CA GLY A 135 -1.92 -2.50 23.21
C GLY A 135 -1.43 -3.88 22.77
N GLN A 136 -0.83 -4.60 23.72
CA GLN A 136 -0.33 -5.97 23.52
C GLN A 136 -1.43 -6.93 23.07
N ALA A 137 -2.63 -6.83 23.63
CA ALA A 137 -3.77 -7.68 23.27
C ALA A 137 -4.13 -7.56 21.78
N PHE A 138 -4.11 -6.34 21.22
CA PHE A 138 -4.34 -6.16 19.79
C PHE A 138 -3.29 -6.90 18.95
N PHE A 139 -2.02 -6.78 19.31
CA PHE A 139 -0.94 -7.50 18.61
C PHE A 139 -1.14 -9.01 18.70
N ASP A 140 -1.45 -9.51 19.89
CA ASP A 140 -1.59 -10.92 20.15
C ASP A 140 -2.77 -11.52 19.35
N ASP A 141 -3.93 -10.87 19.37
CA ASP A 141 -5.14 -11.33 18.69
C ASP A 141 -5.03 -11.24 17.16
N ASN A 142 -4.32 -10.23 16.63
CA ASN A 142 -4.29 -9.96 15.19
C ASN A 142 -3.07 -10.52 14.47
N TYR A 143 -2.00 -10.86 15.20
CA TYR A 143 -0.73 -11.29 14.61
C TYR A 143 -0.14 -12.51 15.32
N ARG A 144 0.03 -12.48 16.65
CA ARG A 144 0.64 -13.61 17.39
C ARG A 144 -0.19 -14.89 17.27
N ALA A 145 -1.53 -14.77 17.27
CA ALA A 145 -2.45 -15.88 17.05
C ALA A 145 -2.24 -16.60 15.71
N PHE A 146 -1.62 -15.93 14.73
CA PHE A 146 -1.27 -16.48 13.42
C PHE A 146 0.21 -16.87 13.30
N GLY A 147 0.95 -16.88 14.42
CA GLY A 147 2.37 -17.24 14.47
C GLY A 147 3.34 -16.12 14.09
N LEU A 148 2.88 -14.87 14.04
CA LEU A 148 3.75 -13.73 13.78
C LEU A 148 4.35 -13.20 15.09
N HIS A 149 5.65 -12.93 15.05
CA HIS A 149 6.37 -12.28 16.16
C HIS A 149 6.71 -10.82 15.87
N THR A 150 6.41 -10.35 14.65
CA THR A 150 6.63 -8.97 14.24
C THR A 150 5.67 -8.56 13.12
N VAL A 151 5.31 -7.27 13.08
CA VAL A 151 4.57 -6.65 11.97
C VAL A 151 5.51 -5.85 11.09
N TRP A 152 6.44 -5.10 11.69
CA TRP A 152 7.31 -4.15 10.99
C TRP A 152 8.77 -4.61 10.86
N GLY A 153 9.22 -5.54 11.70
CA GLY A 153 10.60 -6.02 11.80
C GLY A 153 11.01 -7.07 10.77
N TRP A 154 10.45 -7.03 9.56
CA TRP A 154 10.83 -7.92 8.47
C TRP A 154 12.08 -7.38 7.76
N ASP A 155 13.24 -7.88 8.14
CA ASP A 155 14.53 -7.55 7.53
C ASP A 155 14.67 -8.09 6.09
N PRO A 156 15.71 -7.67 5.33
CA PRO A 156 15.94 -8.14 3.96
C PRO A 156 16.10 -9.66 3.80
N ASP A 157 16.60 -10.37 4.81
CA ASP A 157 16.88 -11.80 4.77
C ASP A 157 15.69 -12.66 5.27
N SER A 158 14.64 -12.00 5.76
CA SER A 158 13.46 -12.63 6.36
C SER A 158 12.67 -13.55 5.41
N GLY A 159 12.85 -13.37 4.10
CA GLY A 159 12.18 -14.13 3.06
C GLY A 159 10.66 -13.88 2.97
N ILE A 160 10.17 -12.75 3.51
CA ILE A 160 8.78 -12.35 3.31
C ILE A 160 8.50 -12.07 1.83
N LEU A 161 7.40 -12.62 1.34
CA LEU A 161 6.94 -12.47 -0.04
C LEU A 161 5.59 -11.73 -0.07
N PRO A 162 5.26 -11.07 -1.19
CA PRO A 162 3.96 -10.44 -1.38
C PRO A 162 2.82 -11.45 -1.19
N CYS A 163 1.77 -11.06 -0.48
CA CYS A 163 0.49 -11.77 -0.53
C CYS A 163 -0.03 -11.71 -1.97
N ARG A 164 -0.08 -12.85 -2.66
CA ARG A 164 -0.39 -12.92 -4.11
C ARG A 164 -1.70 -12.26 -4.50
N VAL A 165 -2.76 -12.42 -3.70
CA VAL A 165 -4.08 -11.82 -3.97
C VAL A 165 -4.00 -10.31 -3.89
N TYR A 166 -3.27 -9.79 -2.90
CA TYR A 166 -3.09 -8.36 -2.72
C TYR A 166 -2.18 -7.75 -3.80
N LEU A 167 -1.06 -8.40 -4.12
CA LEU A 167 -0.17 -7.98 -5.19
C LEU A 167 -0.91 -7.90 -6.53
N ARG A 168 -1.67 -8.94 -6.89
CA ARG A 168 -2.49 -8.93 -8.11
C ARG A 168 -3.49 -7.77 -8.11
N HIS A 169 -4.15 -7.50 -6.98
CA HIS A 169 -5.05 -6.35 -6.87
C HIS A 169 -4.32 -5.03 -7.16
N CYS A 170 -3.13 -4.82 -6.59
CA CYS A 170 -2.35 -3.62 -6.87
C CYS A 170 -1.95 -3.51 -8.35
N ILE A 171 -1.52 -4.61 -8.98
CA ILE A 171 -1.17 -4.64 -10.41
C ILE A 171 -2.38 -4.28 -11.28
N LEU A 172 -3.53 -4.90 -11.03
CA LEU A 172 -4.77 -4.57 -11.75
C LEU A 172 -5.22 -3.12 -11.55
N ALA A 173 -5.01 -2.58 -10.35
CA ALA A 173 -5.31 -1.18 -10.04
C ALA A 173 -4.46 -0.23 -10.89
N VAL A 174 -3.14 -0.44 -10.97
CA VAL A 174 -2.24 0.43 -11.75
C VAL A 174 -2.37 0.24 -13.26
N GLN A 175 -2.70 -0.96 -13.73
CA GLN A 175 -3.01 -1.22 -15.15
C GLN A 175 -4.15 -0.35 -15.67
N LYS A 176 -5.17 -0.11 -14.84
CA LYS A 176 -6.31 0.77 -15.21
C LYS A 176 -5.92 2.24 -15.32
N LEU A 177 -4.78 2.65 -14.75
CA LEU A 177 -4.29 4.03 -14.77
C LEU A 177 -3.40 4.32 -15.98
N GLY A 178 -2.97 3.28 -16.69
CA GLY A 178 -2.16 3.39 -17.90
C GLY A 178 -0.77 2.80 -17.74
N LYS A 179 -0.15 2.54 -18.89
CA LYS A 179 1.12 1.81 -19.01
C LYS A 179 2.27 2.45 -18.22
N GLU A 180 2.35 3.78 -18.18
CA GLU A 180 3.40 4.49 -17.44
C GLU A 180 3.32 4.22 -15.93
N VAL A 181 2.11 4.23 -15.36
CA VAL A 181 1.89 3.98 -13.93
C VAL A 181 2.12 2.52 -13.58
N GLU A 182 1.70 1.61 -14.46
CA GLU A 182 2.01 0.19 -14.34
C GLU A 182 3.53 -0.05 -14.36
N GLU A 183 4.23 0.48 -15.35
CA GLU A 183 5.68 0.32 -15.47
C GLU A 183 6.42 0.88 -14.25
N ASP A 184 6.07 2.09 -13.80
CA ASP A 184 6.64 2.68 -12.57
C ASP A 184 6.35 1.81 -11.34
N PHE A 185 5.12 1.28 -11.20
CA PHE A 185 4.78 0.37 -10.10
C PHE A 185 5.65 -0.87 -10.09
N MET A 186 5.84 -1.50 -11.25
CA MET A 186 6.54 -2.77 -11.36
C MET A 186 8.05 -2.60 -11.12
N ILE A 187 8.67 -1.51 -11.56
CA ILE A 187 10.12 -1.27 -11.41
C ILE A 187 10.49 -0.59 -10.09
N ASN A 188 9.62 0.25 -9.53
CA ASN A 188 9.87 1.03 -8.31
C ASN A 188 9.11 0.48 -7.09
N SER A 189 8.82 -0.82 -7.10
CA SER A 189 8.33 -1.58 -5.94
C SER A 189 9.17 -2.83 -5.78
N TYR A 190 9.43 -3.21 -4.54
CA TYR A 190 10.40 -4.26 -4.21
C TYR A 190 9.79 -5.34 -3.31
N LEU A 191 10.40 -6.54 -3.34
CA LEU A 191 10.16 -7.58 -2.35
C LEU A 191 10.74 -7.19 -0.98
N GLY A 192 10.52 -8.03 0.03
CA GLY A 192 11.11 -7.86 1.36
C GLY A 192 12.62 -7.75 1.36
N ASP A 193 13.32 -8.31 0.38
CA ASP A 193 14.78 -8.19 0.21
C ASP A 193 15.25 -6.77 -0.18
N ARG A 194 14.31 -5.89 -0.55
CA ARG A 194 14.52 -4.51 -1.00
C ARG A 194 15.45 -4.37 -2.20
N GLN A 195 15.59 -5.44 -2.98
CA GLN A 195 16.45 -5.52 -4.15
C GLN A 195 15.69 -6.05 -5.37
N THR A 196 14.95 -7.15 -5.19
CA THR A 196 14.17 -7.74 -6.28
C THR A 196 12.96 -6.87 -6.57
N THR A 197 12.85 -6.39 -7.80
CA THR A 197 11.70 -5.60 -8.24
C THR A 197 10.46 -6.48 -8.41
N ILE A 198 9.27 -5.90 -8.29
CA ILE A 198 8.03 -6.61 -8.60
C ILE A 198 7.99 -7.05 -10.06
N LYS A 199 8.59 -6.29 -10.98
CA LYS A 199 8.79 -6.69 -12.39
C LYS A 199 9.50 -8.03 -12.49
N ASP A 200 10.66 -8.17 -11.85
CA ASP A 200 11.47 -9.39 -11.92
C ASP A 200 10.80 -10.56 -11.22
N TYR A 201 10.10 -10.30 -10.11
CA TYR A 201 9.36 -11.31 -9.38
C TYR A 201 8.18 -11.86 -10.20
N VAL A 202 7.33 -10.99 -10.76
CA VAL A 202 6.16 -11.41 -11.56
C VAL A 202 6.58 -12.09 -12.85
N ALA A 203 7.71 -11.71 -13.46
CA ALA A 203 8.24 -12.42 -14.63
C ALA A 203 8.59 -13.89 -14.33
N LYS A 204 9.05 -14.18 -13.11
CA LYS A 204 9.35 -15.55 -12.64
C LYS A 204 8.12 -16.28 -12.10
N HIS A 205 7.12 -15.53 -11.65
CA HIS A 205 5.89 -16.03 -11.02
C HIS A 205 4.62 -15.46 -11.70
N PRO A 206 4.41 -15.74 -13.00
CA PRO A 206 3.25 -15.20 -13.72
C PRO A 206 1.91 -15.72 -13.19
N ASP A 207 1.91 -16.83 -12.45
CA ASP A 207 0.73 -17.40 -11.81
C ASP A 207 0.10 -16.49 -10.74
N ILE A 208 0.81 -15.47 -10.26
CA ILE A 208 0.26 -14.41 -9.39
C ILE A 208 -0.98 -13.77 -10.01
N MET A 209 -0.99 -13.59 -11.34
CA MET A 209 -2.12 -12.99 -12.05
C MET A 209 -3.37 -13.89 -12.09
N ASN A 210 -3.24 -15.16 -11.71
CA ASN A 210 -4.35 -16.10 -11.57
C ASN A 210 -4.96 -16.11 -10.15
N ALA A 211 -4.37 -15.40 -9.18
CA ALA A 211 -4.86 -15.38 -7.81
C ALA A 211 -6.26 -14.73 -7.73
N VAL A 212 -7.27 -15.48 -7.28
CA VAL A 212 -8.64 -14.97 -7.13
C VAL A 212 -8.89 -14.64 -5.66
N PRO A 213 -9.42 -13.45 -5.32
CA PRO A 213 -9.82 -13.17 -3.95
C PRO A 213 -10.97 -14.08 -3.53
N PRO A 214 -11.06 -14.50 -2.26
CA PRO A 214 -12.23 -15.18 -1.74
C PRO A 214 -13.47 -14.28 -1.87
N ALA A 215 -14.67 -14.86 -1.85
CA ALA A 215 -15.94 -14.14 -2.02
C ALA A 215 -16.06 -12.91 -1.09
N THR A 216 -15.55 -13.01 0.14
CA THR A 216 -15.55 -11.93 1.14
C THR A 216 -14.65 -10.74 0.78
N LEU A 217 -13.76 -10.88 -0.21
CA LEU A 217 -12.82 -9.85 -0.63
C LEU A 217 -12.98 -9.45 -2.11
N VAL A 218 -13.91 -10.03 -2.87
CA VAL A 218 -14.12 -9.67 -4.29
C VAL A 218 -14.40 -8.17 -4.46
N GLY A 219 -15.22 -7.56 -3.60
CA GLY A 219 -15.49 -6.12 -3.66
C GLY A 219 -14.29 -5.21 -3.34
N ARG A 220 -13.21 -5.78 -2.77
CA ARG A 220 -12.02 -5.03 -2.33
C ARG A 220 -10.77 -5.30 -3.16
N TYR A 221 -10.55 -6.55 -3.59
CA TYR A 221 -9.31 -7.03 -4.23
C TYR A 221 -9.52 -7.54 -5.67
N SER A 222 -10.32 -6.82 -6.46
CA SER A 222 -10.56 -7.12 -7.88
C SER A 222 -9.93 -6.12 -8.86
N GLY A 223 -9.00 -5.30 -8.36
CA GLY A 223 -8.37 -4.19 -9.11
C GLY A 223 -9.12 -2.89 -8.93
#